data_AF-A0A2V9XDU3-F1
#
_entry.id   AF-A0A2V9XDU3-F1
#
_cell.length_a   1.000
_cell.length_b   1.000
_cell.length_c   1.000
_cell.angle_alpha   90.00
_cell.angle_beta   90.00
_cell.angle_gamma   90.00
#
_symmetry.space_group_name_H-M   'P 1'
#
loop_
_entity.id
_entity.type
_entity.pdbx_description
1 polymer ?
#
loop_
_entity_poly.entity_id
_entity_poly.type
_entity_poly.pdbx_seq_one_letter_code
_entity_poly.pdbx_strand_id
1 'polypeptide(L)'
;MASLYYFSAWTDSGCLLGCFHEHSTVISAAACSPCAGSYVIAVENGVLRQLTDKEEADFQFAMYGAEAIKKARHAIVAMHPTKWLLN
;
A
#
# COMPACT_ATOMS: atom_id res chain seq x y z
N MET A 1 12.19 -4.61 -22.40
CA MET A 1 10.92 -4.78 -21.67
C MET A 1 11.18 -4.39 -20.24
N ALA A 2 10.37 -3.50 -19.66
CA ALA A 2 10.52 -3.15 -18.25
C ALA A 2 10.11 -4.36 -17.40
N SER A 3 10.98 -4.81 -16.51
CA SER A 3 10.65 -5.88 -15.57
C SER A 3 10.06 -5.21 -14.32
N LEU A 4 8.74 -5.30 -14.17
CA LEU A 4 7.98 -4.76 -13.05
C LEU A 4 7.34 -5.91 -12.29
N TYR A 5 7.66 -6.03 -11.01
CA TYR A 5 7.00 -6.94 -10.09
C TYR A 5 6.86 -6.31 -8.72
N TYR A 6 6.10 -6.96 -7.85
CA TYR A 6 5.84 -6.53 -6.48
C TYR A 6 6.19 -7.66 -5.53
N PHE A 7 6.53 -7.32 -4.30
CA PHE A 7 6.65 -8.31 -3.23
C PHE A 7 6.21 -7.70 -1.90
N SER A 8 5.73 -8.56 -1.01
CA SER A 8 5.42 -8.15 0.36
C SER A 8 6.71 -8.03 1.16
N ALA A 9 6.87 -6.93 1.88
CA ALA A 9 8.02 -6.62 2.69
C ALA A 9 7.62 -6.25 4.12
N TRP A 10 8.56 -6.43 5.05
CA TRP A 10 8.45 -5.98 6.43
C TRP A 10 9.85 -5.67 6.97
N THR A 11 9.91 -4.84 8.01
CA THR A 11 11.15 -4.55 8.71
C THR A 11 11.21 -5.37 9.99
N ASP A 12 12.27 -6.15 10.15
CA ASP A 12 12.57 -6.84 11.40
C ASP A 12 14.02 -6.57 11.80
N SER A 13 14.26 -6.15 13.04
CA SER A 13 15.62 -5.94 13.57
C SER A 13 16.52 -5.02 12.72
N GLY A 14 15.92 -4.06 12.00
CA GLY A 14 16.62 -3.14 11.09
C GLY A 14 16.91 -3.71 9.69
N CYS A 15 16.48 -4.93 9.40
CA CYS A 15 16.61 -5.58 8.11
C CYS A 15 15.31 -5.46 7.30
N LEU A 16 15.45 -5.20 6.00
CA LEU A 16 14.36 -5.33 5.04
C LEU A 16 14.20 -6.80 4.68
N LEU A 17 13.08 -7.39 5.09
CA LEU A 17 12.69 -8.75 4.74
C LEU A 17 11.53 -8.71 3.74
N GLY A 18 11.35 -9.79 2.99
CA GLY A 18 10.22 -9.90 2.07
C GLY A 18 9.91 -11.33 1.68
N CYS A 19 8.77 -11.53 1.00
CA CYS A 19 8.44 -12.81 0.41
C CYS A 19 9.38 -13.13 -0.77
N PHE A 20 9.57 -14.41 -1.06
CA PHE A 20 10.42 -14.89 -2.17
C PHE A 20 9.69 -14.97 -3.52
N HIS A 21 8.51 -14.35 -3.64
CA HIS A 21 7.67 -14.42 -4.83
C HIS A 21 7.70 -13.11 -5.60
N GLU A 22 7.79 -13.20 -6.93
CA GLU A 22 7.57 -12.07 -7.83
C GLU A 22 6.08 -12.00 -8.18
N HIS A 23 5.39 -11.00 -7.62
CA HIS A 23 3.97 -10.79 -7.88
C HIS A 23 3.76 -9.83 -9.05
N SER A 24 2.80 -10.12 -9.92
CA SER A 24 2.45 -9.25 -11.04
C SER A 24 1.54 -8.08 -10.64
N THR A 25 0.92 -8.14 -9.46
CA THR A 25 -0.01 -7.12 -8.95
C THR A 25 0.22 -6.84 -7.46
N VAL A 26 -0.04 -5.60 -7.07
CA VAL A 26 0.01 -5.15 -5.66
C VAL A 26 -0.93 -5.97 -4.78
N ILE A 27 -2.14 -6.26 -5.26
CA ILE A 27 -3.15 -7.03 -4.51
C ILE A 27 -2.64 -8.43 -4.19
N SER A 28 -2.03 -9.10 -5.18
CA SER A 28 -1.45 -10.44 -4.95
C SER A 28 -0.26 -10.42 -4.00
N ALA A 29 0.56 -9.36 -4.03
CA ALA A 29 1.65 -9.18 -3.07
C ALA A 29 1.11 -8.92 -1.65
N ALA A 30 0.09 -8.07 -1.51
CA ALA A 30 -0.55 -7.76 -0.24
C ALA A 30 -1.11 -9.01 0.45
N ALA A 31 -1.73 -9.91 -0.32
CA ALA A 31 -2.24 -11.17 0.18
C ALA A 31 -1.16 -12.18 0.60
N CYS A 32 0.10 -12.00 0.16
CA CYS A 32 1.18 -12.94 0.42
C CYS A 32 1.66 -12.94 1.88
N SER A 33 1.56 -11.81 2.59
CA SER A 33 1.91 -11.73 4.01
C SER A 33 0.86 -10.91 4.77
N PRO A 34 -0.18 -11.57 5.33
CA PRO A 34 -1.24 -10.90 6.08
C PRO A 34 -0.81 -10.45 7.49
N CYS A 35 0.49 -10.32 7.75
CA CYS A 35 1.01 -9.89 9.04
C CYS A 35 0.86 -8.37 9.23
N ALA A 36 0.53 -7.95 10.45
CA ALA A 36 0.49 -6.54 10.80
C ALA A 36 1.88 -5.90 10.61
N GLY A 37 1.93 -4.73 9.98
CA GLY A 37 3.18 -4.03 9.68
C GLY A 37 3.87 -4.44 8.38
N SER A 38 3.27 -5.37 7.61
CA SER A 38 3.71 -5.62 6.23
C SER A 38 3.29 -4.47 5.31
N TYR A 39 4.09 -4.27 4.26
CA TYR A 39 3.85 -3.32 3.18
C TYR A 39 4.25 -3.96 1.85
N VAL A 40 3.94 -3.32 0.73
CA VAL A 40 4.30 -3.81 -0.60
C VAL A 40 5.34 -2.88 -1.22
N ILE A 41 6.38 -3.47 -1.79
CA ILE A 41 7.40 -2.75 -2.58
C ILE A 41 7.23 -3.14 -4.04
N ALA A 42 7.35 -2.15 -4.93
CA ALA A 42 7.47 -2.36 -6.35
C ALA A 42 8.95 -2.44 -6.75
N VAL A 43 9.30 -3.36 -7.62
CA VAL A 43 10.63 -3.47 -8.21
C VAL A 43 10.50 -3.21 -9.70
N GLU A 44 11.12 -2.13 -10.15
CA GLU A 44 11.09 -1.73 -11.54
C GLU A 44 12.51 -1.74 -12.10
N ASN A 45 12.75 -2.59 -13.09
CA ASN A 45 14.06 -2.81 -13.69
C ASN A 45 15.16 -3.15 -12.67
N GLY A 46 14.80 -3.93 -11.64
CA GLY A 46 15.71 -4.34 -10.57
C GLY A 46 15.93 -3.28 -9.47
N VAL A 47 15.28 -2.11 -9.57
CA VAL A 47 15.37 -1.05 -8.57
C VAL A 47 14.12 -1.04 -7.71
N LEU A 48 14.32 -1.03 -6.38
CA LEU A 48 13.21 -0.87 -5.44
C LEU A 48 12.63 0.54 -5.56
N ARG A 49 11.32 0.63 -5.71
CA ARG A 49 10.60 1.90 -5.74
C ARG A 49 9.38 1.85 -4.83
N GLN A 50 8.96 3.03 -4.39
CA GLN A 50 7.69 3.20 -3.72
C GLN A 50 6.52 2.93 -4.68
N LEU A 51 5.38 2.52 -4.12
CA LEU A 51 4.12 2.49 -4.83
C LEU A 51 3.72 3.89 -5.29
N THR A 52 3.16 3.96 -6.49
CA THR A 52 2.46 5.14 -7.00
C THR A 52 1.12 5.32 -6.28
N ASP A 53 0.50 6.49 -6.39
CA ASP A 53 -0.81 6.76 -5.76
C ASP A 53 -1.90 5.74 -6.15
N LYS A 54 -1.85 5.25 -7.40
CA LYS A 54 -2.77 4.23 -7.89
C LYS A 54 -2.52 2.88 -7.25
N GLU A 55 -1.27 2.45 -7.20
CA GLU A 55 -0.85 1.19 -6.58
C GLU A 55 -1.11 1.19 -5.08
N GLU A 56 -0.90 2.33 -4.41
CA GLU A 56 -1.24 2.52 -3.01
C GLU A 56 -2.76 2.39 -2.80
N ALA A 57 -3.58 2.99 -3.66
CA ALA A 57 -5.03 2.81 -3.59
C ALA A 57 -5.45 1.34 -3.74
N ASP A 58 -4.80 0.58 -4.63
CA ASP A 58 -5.03 -0.86 -4.79
C ASP A 58 -4.59 -1.65 -3.54
N PHE A 59 -3.46 -1.28 -2.91
CA PHE A 59 -3.01 -1.87 -1.64
C PHE A 59 -4.01 -1.62 -0.51
N GLN A 60 -4.44 -0.38 -0.32
CA GLN A 60 -5.43 0.00 0.69
C GLN A 60 -6.77 -0.74 0.46
N PHE A 61 -7.16 -0.92 -0.80
CA PHE A 61 -8.35 -1.68 -1.16
C PHE A 61 -8.21 -3.15 -0.81
N ALA A 62 -7.06 -3.76 -1.10
CA ALA A 62 -6.78 -5.14 -0.74
C ALA A 62 -6.79 -5.36 0.78
N MET A 63 -6.24 -4.43 1.56
CA MET A 63 -6.09 -4.58 3.01
C MET A 63 -7.39 -4.32 3.78
N TYR A 64 -8.19 -3.33 3.36
CA TYR A 64 -9.32 -2.84 4.17
C TYR A 64 -10.68 -2.91 3.46
N GLY A 65 -10.71 -3.17 2.16
CA GLY A 65 -11.93 -3.19 1.36
C GLY A 65 -12.57 -1.80 1.15
N ALA A 66 -13.62 -1.77 0.32
CA ALA A 66 -14.23 -0.53 -0.17
C ALA A 66 -14.84 0.36 0.94
N GLU A 67 -15.46 -0.25 1.94
CA GLU A 67 -16.21 0.47 2.98
C GLU A 67 -15.28 1.18 3.97
N ALA A 68 -14.14 0.57 4.29
CA ALA A 68 -13.12 1.19 5.12
C ALA A 68 -12.48 2.39 4.42
N ILE A 69 -12.20 2.29 3.12
CA ILE A 69 -11.67 3.41 2.32
C ILE A 69 -12.66 4.58 2.28
N LYS A 70 -13.95 4.32 2.06
CA LYS A 70 -14.98 5.38 2.07
C LYS A 70 -15.02 6.12 3.40
N LYS A 71 -14.96 5.39 4.52
CA LYS A 71 -14.92 5.99 5.86
C LYS A 71 -13.65 6.83 6.07
N ALA A 72 -12.49 6.33 5.66
CA ALA A 72 -11.23 7.07 5.75
C ALA A 72 -11.27 8.37 4.92
N ARG A 73 -11.77 8.32 3.67
CA ARG A 73 -11.94 9.51 2.82
C ARG A 73 -12.89 10.52 3.43
N HIS A 74 -14.01 10.06 4.00
CA HIS A 74 -14.95 10.95 4.69
C HIS A 74 -14.32 11.63 5.91
N ALA A 75 -13.52 10.89 6.69
CA ALA A 75 -12.80 11.44 7.83
C ALA A 75 -11.75 12.49 7.42
N ILE A 76 -10.98 12.25 6.36
CA ILE A 76 -9.99 13.22 5.84
C ILE A 76 -10.68 14.51 5.37
N VAL A 77 -11.82 14.40 4.66
CA VAL A 77 -12.61 15.58 4.24
C VAL A 77 -13.19 16.32 5.45
N ALA A 78 -13.63 15.60 6.49
CA ALA A 78 -14.12 16.22 7.73
C ALA A 78 -13.02 16.93 8.53
N MET A 79 -11.78 16.45 8.41
CA MET A 79 -10.58 17.07 9.02
C MET A 79 -10.06 18.29 8.23
N HIS A 80 -10.61 18.59 7.05
CA HIS A 80 -10.24 19.78 6.30
C HIS A 80 -10.77 21.04 7.03
N PRO A 81 -9.91 22.04 7.32
CA PRO A 81 -10.19 23.10 8.30
C PRO A 81 -11.28 24.09 7.88
N THR A 82 -11.78 24.02 6.64
CA THR A 82 -12.80 24.92 6.10
C THR A 82 -14.16 24.80 6.79
N LYS A 83 -14.43 23.72 7.54
CA LYS A 83 -15.65 23.61 8.37
C LYS A 83 -15.54 24.24 9.76
N TRP A 84 -14.34 24.57 10.24
CA TRP A 84 -14.15 25.18 11.57
C TRP A 84 -14.19 26.71 11.56
N LEU A 85 -14.22 27.35 10.38
CA LEU A 85 -14.12 28.81 10.22
C LEU A 85 -15.46 29.51 9.92
N LEU A 86 -16.60 28.81 10.03
CA LEU A 86 -17.93 29.34 9.70
C LEU A 86 -18.89 29.34 10.90
N ASN A 87 -18.37 29.47 12.13
CA ASN A 87 -19.21 29.60 13.33
C ASN A 87 -18.94 30.92 14.04
#